data_AF-A0AA48H1F0-F1
#
_entry.id   AF-A0AA48H1F0-F1
#
_cell.length_a   1.000
_cell.length_b   1.000
_cell.length_c   1.000
_cell.angle_alpha   90.00
_cell.angle_beta   90.00
_cell.angle_gamma   90.00
#
_symmetry.space_group_name_H-M   'P 1'
#
loop_
_entity.id
_entity.type
_entity.pdbx_description
1 polymer ?
#
loop_
_entity_poly.entity_id
_entity_poly.type
_entity_poly.pdbx_seq_one_letter_code
_entity_poly.pdbx_strand_id
1 'polypeptide(L)'
;MVRPETLTIRDQMAALARAERIAGEQGSALHSLILLRKPRRLRLDVFARDPRLAGHAINANQDTICTRLGIDYRLHRLPEESVETGTGAGVIKTFGPPDAYLDRLD
;
A
#
# COMPACT_ATOMS: atom_id res chain seq x y z
N MET A 1 2.82 13.43 -4.29
CA MET A 1 1.62 12.57 -4.18
C MET A 1 0.77 12.75 -5.42
N VAL A 2 0.33 11.67 -6.07
CA VAL A 2 -0.54 11.71 -7.26
C VAL A 2 -1.99 11.56 -6.81
N ARG A 3 -2.93 12.26 -7.46
CA ARG A 3 -4.38 12.11 -7.27
C ARG A 3 -4.98 11.40 -8.50
N PRO A 4 -5.08 10.05 -8.49
CA PRO A 4 -5.46 9.30 -9.69
C PRO A 4 -6.83 9.69 -10.23
N GLU A 5 -7.77 10.04 -9.35
CA GLU A 5 -9.13 10.47 -9.67
C GLU A 5 -9.20 11.75 -10.52
N THR A 6 -8.13 12.54 -10.57
CA THR A 6 -8.04 13.74 -11.41
C THR A 6 -7.33 13.49 -12.74
N LEU A 7 -6.94 12.25 -13.03
CA LEU A 7 -6.14 11.86 -14.18
C LEU A 7 -6.89 10.90 -15.10
N THR A 8 -6.61 10.99 -16.40
CA THR A 8 -7.05 9.95 -17.34
C THR A 8 -6.36 8.62 -17.03
N ILE A 9 -6.94 7.49 -17.45
CA ILE A 9 -6.31 6.17 -17.28
C ILE A 9 -4.91 6.14 -17.92
N ARG A 10 -4.73 6.80 -19.08
CA ARG A 10 -3.42 6.90 -19.72
C ARG A 10 -2.40 7.58 -18.81
N ASP A 11 -2.78 8.69 -18.18
CA ASP A 11 -1.90 9.47 -17.32
C ASP A 11 -1.60 8.73 -16.01
N GLN A 12 -2.59 8.04 -15.45
CA GLN A 12 -2.40 7.16 -14.29
C GLN A 12 -1.38 6.05 -14.60
N MET A 13 -1.51 5.38 -15.75
CA MET A 13 -0.56 4.34 -16.16
C MET A 13 0.83 4.91 -16.44
N ALA A 14 0.92 6.10 -17.03
CA ALA A 14 2.19 6.77 -17.26
C ALA A 14 2.88 7.19 -15.95
N ALA A 15 2.11 7.63 -14.95
CA ALA A 15 2.62 7.91 -13.61
C ALA A 15 3.11 6.63 -12.93
N LEU A 16 2.31 5.56 -12.97
CA LEU A 16 2.66 4.27 -12.40
C LEU A 16 3.93 3.67 -13.04
N ALA A 17 4.05 3.75 -14.36
CA ALA A 17 5.21 3.24 -15.09
C ALA A 17 6.53 3.97 -14.78
N ARG A 18 6.44 5.22 -14.31
CA ARG A 18 7.60 6.05 -13.91
C ARG A 18 7.80 6.11 -12.39
N ALA A 19 6.93 5.46 -11.61
CA ALA A 19 7.01 5.53 -10.17
C ALA A 19 8.28 4.83 -9.67
N GLU A 20 9.08 5.55 -8.89
CA GLU A 20 10.21 4.97 -8.13
C GLU A 20 9.75 4.41 -6.79
N ARG A 21 8.56 4.82 -6.33
CA ARG A 21 7.97 4.41 -5.06
C ARG A 21 6.46 4.26 -5.18
N ILE A 22 5.92 3.16 -4.69
CA ILE A 22 4.48 2.93 -4.50
C ILE A 22 4.25 2.70 -3.00
N ALA A 23 3.23 3.35 -2.46
CA ALA A 23 2.86 3.20 -1.06
C ALA A 23 1.35 3.01 -0.95
N GLY A 24 0.91 2.11 -0.06
CA GLY A 24 -0.52 1.91 0.18
C GLY A 24 -0.82 0.70 1.05
N GLU A 25 -2.11 0.46 1.28
CA GLU A 25 -2.56 -0.65 2.12
C GLU A 25 -2.22 -2.01 1.52
N GLN A 26 -2.07 -3.00 2.40
CA GLN A 26 -1.91 -4.41 2.05
C GLN A 26 -3.02 -4.86 1.09
N GLY A 27 -2.63 -5.49 -0.02
CA GLY A 27 -3.52 -5.88 -1.12
C GLY A 27 -3.59 -4.83 -2.22
N SER A 28 -3.97 -3.60 -1.91
CA SER A 28 -4.14 -2.53 -2.91
C SER A 28 -2.83 -2.10 -3.57
N ALA A 29 -1.78 -1.83 -2.78
CA ALA A 29 -0.47 -1.44 -3.31
C ALA A 29 0.22 -2.59 -4.07
N LEU A 30 -0.19 -3.84 -3.81
CA LEU A 30 0.36 -5.01 -4.47
C LEU A 30 -0.22 -5.20 -5.88
N HIS A 31 -1.51 -4.91 -6.09
CA HIS A 31 -2.15 -5.07 -7.40
C HIS A 31 -1.53 -4.18 -8.49
N SER A 32 -1.01 -3.01 -8.12
CA SER A 32 -0.29 -2.16 -9.07
C SER A 32 0.98 -2.82 -9.65
N LEU A 33 1.60 -3.77 -8.94
CA LEU A 33 2.79 -4.47 -9.46
C LEU A 33 2.47 -5.37 -10.65
N ILE A 34 1.25 -5.93 -10.73
CA ILE A 34 0.82 -6.79 -11.85
C ILE A 34 0.83 -6.02 -13.17
N LEU A 35 0.65 -4.71 -13.11
CA LEU A 35 0.63 -3.83 -14.28
C LEU A 35 2.04 -3.47 -14.78
N LEU A 36 3.09 -3.80 -14.02
CA LEU A 36 4.47 -3.46 -14.33
C LEU A 36 5.18 -4.65 -14.98
N ARG A 37 5.58 -4.52 -16.25
CA ARG A 37 6.28 -5.58 -16.99
C ARG A 37 7.63 -5.94 -16.39
N LYS A 38 8.39 -4.95 -15.90
CA LYS A 38 9.74 -5.10 -15.31
C LYS A 38 9.99 -3.98 -14.30
N PRO A 39 9.39 -4.04 -13.09
CA PRO A 39 9.71 -3.08 -12.04
C PRO A 39 11.19 -3.22 -11.71
N ARG A 40 11.96 -2.15 -11.88
CA ARG A 40 13.38 -2.10 -11.50
C ARG A 40 13.59 -0.84 -10.69
N ARG A 41 14.33 -0.94 -9.58
CA ARG A 41 14.58 0.20 -8.67
C ARG A 41 13.29 0.81 -8.09
N LEU A 42 12.27 -0.02 -7.94
CA LEU A 42 11.00 0.36 -7.32
C LEU A 42 11.06 0.04 -5.84
N ARG A 43 10.65 0.98 -4.99
CA ARG A 43 10.33 0.76 -3.58
C ARG A 43 8.82 0.57 -3.41
N LEU A 44 8.43 -0.44 -2.63
CA LEU A 44 7.05 -0.71 -2.26
C LEU A 44 6.88 -0.64 -0.74
N ASP A 45 6.17 0.37 -0.26
CA ASP A 45 5.80 0.50 1.14
C ASP A 45 4.35 0.01 1.34
N VAL A 46 4.20 -1.08 2.08
CA VAL A 46 2.89 -1.65 2.40
C VAL A 46 2.53 -1.36 3.84
N PHE A 47 1.36 -0.77 4.03
CA PHE A 47 0.75 -0.57 5.34
C PHE A 47 -0.20 -1.73 5.62
N ALA A 48 0.14 -2.54 6.61
CA ALA A 48 -0.68 -3.64 7.06
C ALA A 48 -1.21 -3.34 8.46
N ARG A 49 -2.47 -3.70 8.69
CA ARG A 49 -3.08 -3.71 10.02
C ARG A 49 -2.40 -4.74 10.89
N ASP A 50 -2.43 -4.55 12.21
CA ASP A 50 -2.03 -5.61 13.12
C ASP A 50 -2.88 -6.87 12.85
N PRO A 51 -2.26 -8.03 12.56
CA PRO A 51 -2.98 -9.30 12.36
C PRO A 51 -3.90 -9.67 13.52
N ARG A 52 -3.59 -9.21 14.74
CA ARG A 52 -4.42 -9.40 15.94
C ARG A 52 -5.75 -8.66 15.87
N LEU A 53 -5.82 -7.57 15.09
CA LEU A 53 -7.01 -6.72 14.95
C LEU A 53 -7.77 -6.98 13.64
N ALA A 54 -7.09 -7.46 12.60
CA ALA A 54 -7.66 -7.56 11.24
C ALA A 54 -8.11 -8.96 10.81
N GLY A 55 -7.90 -10.01 11.62
CA GLY A 55 -8.36 -11.38 11.33
C GLY A 55 -7.69 -12.05 10.11
N HIS A 56 -6.74 -11.39 9.45
CA HIS A 56 -6.04 -11.88 8.28
C HIS A 56 -4.52 -11.75 8.47
N ALA A 57 -3.80 -12.84 8.18
CA ALA A 57 -2.35 -12.87 8.26
C ALA A 57 -1.70 -12.05 7.14
N ILE A 58 -0.54 -11.47 7.43
CA ILE A 58 0.31 -10.83 6.43
C ILE A 58 0.82 -11.93 5.48
N ASN A 59 0.62 -11.74 4.18
CA ASN A 59 0.97 -12.75 3.19
C ASN A 59 2.49 -12.85 3.04
N ALA A 60 3.08 -13.91 3.58
CA ALA A 60 4.52 -14.16 3.54
C ALA A 60 5.10 -14.27 2.11
N ASN A 61 4.28 -14.63 1.12
CA ASN A 61 4.74 -14.74 -0.27
C ASN A 61 5.09 -13.38 -0.89
N GLN A 62 4.63 -12.27 -0.30
CA GLN A 62 4.88 -10.92 -0.83
C GLN A 62 6.37 -10.56 -0.79
N ASP A 63 7.05 -10.92 0.30
CA ASP A 63 8.49 -10.69 0.44
C ASP A 63 9.28 -11.49 -0.61
N THR A 64 8.90 -12.76 -0.82
CA THR A 64 9.46 -13.63 -1.86
C THR A 64 9.28 -13.05 -3.26
N ILE A 65 8.07 -12.56 -3.59
CA ILE A 65 7.78 -11.96 -4.90
C ILE A 65 8.62 -10.70 -5.10
N CYS A 66 8.65 -9.80 -4.12
CA CYS A 66 9.38 -8.54 -4.21
C CYS A 66 10.89 -8.78 -4.34
N THR A 67 11.43 -9.70 -3.55
CA THR A 67 12.84 -10.15 -3.66
C THR A 67 13.14 -10.68 -5.05
N ARG A 68 12.28 -11.55 -5.59
CA ARG A 68 12.48 -12.14 -6.93
C ARG A 68 12.44 -11.11 -8.06
N LEU A 69 11.65 -10.04 -7.87
CA LEU A 69 11.49 -8.93 -8.82
C LEU A 69 12.52 -7.80 -8.59
N GLY A 70 13.32 -7.83 -7.53
CA GLY A 70 14.27 -6.78 -7.18
C GLY A 70 13.61 -5.47 -6.75
N ILE A 71 12.48 -5.58 -6.03
CA ILE A 71 11.73 -4.46 -5.44
C ILE A 71 12.18 -4.31 -3.98
N ASP A 72 12.49 -3.07 -3.56
CA ASP A 72 12.72 -2.75 -2.14
C ASP A 72 11.38 -2.77 -1.40
N TYR A 73 11.07 -3.88 -0.74
CA TYR A 73 9.81 -4.07 -0.03
C TYR A 73 9.94 -3.69 1.44
N ARG A 74 9.01 -2.84 1.91
CA ARG A 74 8.92 -2.45 3.31
C ARG A 74 7.50 -2.63 3.82
N LEU A 75 7.38 -3.44 4.85
CA LEU A 75 6.13 -3.68 5.54
C LEU A 75 6.07 -2.83 6.81
N HIS A 76 5.06 -1.99 6.89
CA HIS A 76 4.79 -1.17 8.05
C HIS A 76 3.53 -1.67 8.74
N ARG A 77 3.64 -2.00 10.02
CA ARG A 77 2.49 -2.44 10.83
C ARG A 77 1.85 -1.23 11.50
N LEU A 78 0.54 -1.12 11.39
CA LEU A 78 -0.26 -0.08 12.05
C LEU A 78 -0.92 -0.68 13.31
N PRO A 79 -0.34 -0.44 14.51
CA PRO A 79 -0.81 -1.05 15.76
C PRO A 79 -2.08 -0.41 16.34
N GLU A 80 -2.47 0.79 15.89
CA GLU A 80 -3.55 1.60 16.50
C GLU A 80 -4.80 1.75 15.60
N GLU A 81 -4.92 0.97 14.51
CA GLU A 81 -6.14 1.00 13.69
C GLU A 81 -7.28 0.19 14.35
N SER A 82 -8.29 0.88 14.89
CA SER A 82 -9.54 0.26 15.35
C SER A 82 -10.57 0.20 14.23
N VAL A 83 -11.17 -0.98 14.01
CA VAL A 83 -12.35 -1.12 13.14
C VAL A 83 -13.58 -0.76 13.96
N GLU A 84 -14.15 0.43 13.74
CA GLU A 84 -15.52 0.69 14.21
C GLU A 84 -16.48 -0.07 13.29
N THR A 85 -17.19 -1.03 13.87
CA THR A 85 -18.17 -1.87 13.19
C THR A 85 -19.36 -1.03 12.71
N GLY A 86 -19.35 -0.66 11.44
CA GLY A 86 -20.50 -0.08 10.74
C GLY A 86 -21.56 -1.15 10.49
N THR A 87 -22.74 -1.02 11.10
CA THR A 87 -23.93 -1.78 10.73
C THR A 87 -24.40 -1.32 9.36
N GLY A 88 -24.09 -2.11 8.32
CA GLY A 88 -24.54 -1.90 6.94
C GLY A 88 -23.43 -1.42 6.01
N ALA A 89 -22.99 -2.32 5.10
CA ALA A 89 -22.23 -2.13 3.84
C ALA A 89 -21.18 -1.00 3.71
N GLY A 90 -20.70 -0.42 4.80
CA GLY A 90 -19.78 0.71 4.81
C GLY A 90 -18.81 0.60 5.97
N VAL A 91 -17.52 0.50 5.65
CA VAL A 91 -16.44 0.57 6.62
C VAL A 91 -15.92 2.00 6.61
N ILE A 92 -16.17 2.75 7.69
CA ILE A 92 -15.55 4.06 7.89
C ILE A 92 -14.19 3.80 8.55
N LYS A 93 -13.11 4.17 7.83
CA LYS A 93 -11.75 4.08 8.36
C LYS A 93 -11.35 5.45 8.90
N THR A 94 -11.08 5.54 10.19
CA THR A 94 -10.49 6.71 10.82
C THR A 94 -8.99 6.49 10.98
N PHE A 95 -8.21 7.45 10.53
CA PHE A 95 -6.76 7.49 10.71
C PHE A 95 -6.41 8.68 11.61
N GLY A 96 -5.31 8.58 12.35
CA GLY A 96 -4.66 9.77 12.92
C GLY A 96 -4.16 10.72 11.81
N PRO A 97 -3.75 11.95 12.15
CA PRO A 97 -3.28 12.92 11.15
C PRO A 97 -2.18 12.30 10.27
N PRO A 98 -2.36 12.27 8.92
CA PRO A 98 -1.44 11.59 7.99
C PRO A 98 0.01 12.05 8.11
N ASP A 99 0.21 13.31 8.44
CA ASP A 99 1.53 13.94 8.55
C ASP A 99 2.36 13.32 9.69
N ALA A 100 1.72 12.96 10.81
CA ALA A 100 2.39 12.35 11.96
C ALA A 100 2.96 10.95 11.66
N TYR A 101 2.43 10.29 10.63
CA TYR A 101 2.93 9.00 10.17
C TYR A 101 4.07 9.15 9.16
N LEU A 102 4.00 10.18 8.29
CA LEU A 102 5.05 10.46 7.31
C LEU A 102 6.35 10.96 7.98
N ASP A 103 6.25 11.76 9.04
CA ASP A 103 7.40 12.25 9.82
C ASP A 103 8.18 11.13 10.54
N ARG A 104 7.62 9.92 10.62
CA ARG A 104 8.25 8.74 11.25
C ARG A 104 8.97 7.83 10.25
N LEU A 105 9.00 8.20 8.96
CA LEU A 105 9.56 7.40 7.86
C LEU A 105 10.92 7.88 7.34
N ASP A 106 11.44 8.99 7.89
CA ASP A 106 12.81 9.51 7.69
C ASP A 106 13.79 8.96 8.75
#